data_AF-A0A847FM66-F1
#
_entry.id   AF-A0A847FM66-F1
#
_cell.length_a   1.000
_cell.length_b   1.000
_cell.length_c   1.000
_cell.angle_alpha   90.00
_cell.angle_beta   90.00
_cell.angle_gamma   90.00
#
_symmetry.space_group_name_H-M   'P 1'
#
loop_
_entity.id
_entity.type
_entity.pdbx_description
1 polymer ?
#
loop_
_entity_poly.entity_id
_entity_poly.type
_entity_poly.pdbx_seq_one_letter_code
_entity_poly.pdbx_strand_id
1 'polypeptide(L)'
;MNYAAHIRARRDDARSLEELYQASLRKGEGDQFSAAVRACYRESPEAVLYAAWHYRLAQAPGESSEGRRINWRLAVPLSIALSLIFWVLSDPRLEVANDLPFLALVWAPIGACFIIAFLALASGKNWKVPALVIAGLAGITAYAVLFAVFGQGPRDYQVLVAVHLPILAWTAIGASLLWPAPGDPDLFAFLKQSIEVAFTGGLYLAGGGALAVITSGLFEAIGVSLPDAIQRLLLVGVAGLMPILAVASAYDPGLPPSRQSAQQGLGKLIATLTRLLLPLTLLILIIYLFVIPFNFMAPFRDRDVLIVYNVMLFAIMALLLGATPLAAGDLPPQRQRLLRQGIVAVAALTVLVSLYALSATIYRTVLGGITINRLTIIGWNSVNIGILAWLIYSQLRAGPEGWIRRLQTTFSRGAIAYVAWALFLLVAIPLLFR
;
A
#
# COMPACT_ATOMS: atom_id res chain seq x y z
N MET A 1 3.94 -40.56 -0.55
CA MET A 1 3.36 -41.74 -1.26
C MET A 1 3.66 -41.63 -2.76
N ASN A 2 3.74 -42.73 -3.52
CA ASN A 2 3.87 -42.64 -4.99
C ASN A 2 2.50 -42.33 -5.62
N TYR A 3 2.14 -41.04 -5.65
CA TYR A 3 0.85 -40.58 -6.16
C TYR A 3 0.62 -40.93 -7.64
N ALA A 4 1.68 -40.98 -8.47
CA ALA A 4 1.56 -41.29 -9.90
C ALA A 4 0.96 -42.68 -10.15
N ALA A 5 1.40 -43.70 -9.40
CA ALA A 5 0.85 -45.06 -9.52
C ALA A 5 -0.63 -45.12 -9.09
N HIS A 6 -0.99 -44.42 -8.01
CA HIS A 6 -2.36 -44.39 -7.51
C HIS A 6 -3.32 -43.60 -8.39
N ILE A 7 -2.84 -42.54 -9.05
CA ILE A 7 -3.59 -41.75 -10.02
C ILE A 7 -3.82 -42.57 -11.30
N ARG A 8 -2.78 -43.25 -11.81
CA ARG A 8 -2.90 -44.15 -12.98
C ARG A 8 -3.93 -45.25 -12.78
N ALA A 9 -3.97 -45.84 -11.58
CA ALA A 9 -4.94 -46.89 -11.24
C ALA A 9 -6.40 -46.40 -11.17
N ARG A 10 -6.63 -45.08 -11.19
CA ARG A 10 -7.95 -44.44 -11.02
C ARG A 10 -8.31 -43.54 -12.20
N ARG A 11 -7.77 -43.84 -13.39
CA ARG A 11 -7.87 -43.03 -14.62
C ARG A 11 -9.29 -42.58 -14.95
N ASP A 12 -10.27 -43.46 -14.73
CA ASP A 12 -11.67 -43.26 -15.13
C ASP A 12 -12.62 -43.15 -13.93
N ASP A 13 -12.09 -43.11 -12.70
CA ASP A 13 -12.88 -43.02 -11.47
C ASP A 13 -12.69 -41.65 -10.81
N ALA A 14 -13.57 -40.72 -11.18
CA ALA A 14 -13.55 -39.34 -10.67
C ALA A 14 -13.70 -39.27 -9.15
N ARG A 15 -14.49 -40.17 -8.54
CA ARG A 15 -14.74 -40.17 -7.10
C ARG A 15 -13.49 -40.60 -6.35
N SER A 16 -12.88 -41.70 -6.75
CA SER A 16 -11.66 -42.20 -6.11
C SER A 16 -10.49 -41.22 -6.25
N LEU A 17 -10.42 -40.47 -7.35
CA LEU A 17 -9.39 -39.44 -7.55
C LEU A 17 -9.59 -38.23 -6.61
N GLU A 18 -10.84 -37.81 -6.40
CA GLU A 18 -11.18 -36.74 -5.43
C GLU A 18 -10.91 -37.19 -3.99
N GLU A 19 -11.25 -38.42 -3.62
CA GLU A 19 -10.96 -38.96 -2.29
C GLU A 19 -9.44 -39.00 -2.03
N LEU A 20 -8.64 -39.38 -3.04
CA LEU A 20 -7.18 -39.35 -2.98
C LEU A 20 -6.63 -37.92 -2.82
N TYR A 21 -7.22 -36.96 -3.52
CA TYR A 21 -6.87 -35.55 -3.37
C TYR A 21 -7.21 -34.99 -1.98
N GLN A 22 -8.40 -35.27 -1.46
CA GLN A 22 -8.77 -34.85 -0.10
C GLN A 22 -7.87 -35.49 0.95
N ALA A 23 -7.46 -36.74 0.74
CA ALA A 23 -6.49 -37.42 1.60
C ALA A 23 -5.09 -36.79 1.53
N SER A 24 -4.63 -36.37 0.34
CA SER A 24 -3.35 -35.68 0.20
C SER A 24 -3.37 -34.31 0.87
N LEU A 25 -4.47 -33.55 0.75
CA LEU A 25 -4.65 -32.27 1.44
C LEU A 25 -4.61 -32.41 2.97
N ARG A 26 -5.30 -33.41 3.53
CA ARG A 26 -5.26 -33.67 4.99
C ARG A 26 -3.86 -34.01 5.50
N LYS A 27 -3.00 -34.52 4.63
CA LYS A 27 -1.60 -34.85 4.94
C LYS A 27 -0.61 -33.73 4.58
N GLY A 28 -1.07 -32.62 3.99
CA GLY A 28 -0.19 -31.56 3.51
C GLY A 28 0.65 -31.94 2.28
N GLU A 29 0.24 -32.96 1.52
CA GLU A 29 0.95 -33.49 0.34
C GLU A 29 0.28 -33.06 -0.99
N GLY A 30 -0.48 -31.95 -0.99
CA GLY A 30 -1.21 -31.44 -2.16
C GLY A 30 -0.33 -31.18 -3.37
N ASP A 31 0.85 -30.59 -3.16
CA ASP A 31 1.83 -30.32 -4.23
C ASP A 31 2.31 -31.59 -4.94
N GLN A 32 2.53 -32.67 -4.18
CA GLN A 32 2.99 -33.95 -4.73
C GLN A 32 1.89 -34.61 -5.58
N PHE A 33 0.63 -34.50 -5.15
CA PHE A 33 -0.51 -34.94 -5.95
C PHE A 33 -0.63 -34.11 -7.23
N SER A 34 -0.53 -32.78 -7.14
CA SER A 34 -0.60 -31.87 -8.28
C SER A 34 0.52 -32.08 -9.30
N ALA A 35 1.75 -32.36 -8.84
CA ALA A 35 2.86 -32.74 -9.70
C ALA A 35 2.60 -34.08 -10.41
N ALA A 36 2.06 -35.07 -9.69
CA ALA A 36 1.76 -36.39 -10.25
C ALA A 36 0.61 -36.34 -11.28
N VAL A 37 -0.44 -35.55 -11.05
CA VAL A 37 -1.51 -35.30 -12.05
C VAL A 37 -0.93 -34.67 -13.31
N ARG A 38 -0.04 -33.67 -13.19
CA ARG A 38 0.62 -33.03 -14.33
C ARG A 38 1.50 -33.97 -15.13
N ALA A 39 2.15 -34.94 -14.47
CA ALA A 39 2.91 -35.99 -15.14
C ALA A 39 1.99 -36.96 -15.89
N CYS A 40 0.91 -37.43 -15.25
CA CYS A 40 -0.07 -38.33 -15.87
C CYS A 40 -0.78 -37.69 -17.06
N TYR A 41 -1.08 -36.39 -16.99
CA TYR A 41 -1.66 -35.64 -18.11
C TYR A 41 -0.70 -35.54 -19.30
N ARG A 42 0.61 -35.31 -19.07
CA ARG A 42 1.62 -35.28 -20.14
C ARG A 42 1.79 -36.63 -20.84
N GLU A 43 1.68 -37.73 -20.09
CA GLU A 43 1.77 -39.08 -20.63
C GLU A 43 0.48 -39.53 -21.34
N SER A 44 -0.67 -38.96 -20.99
CA SER A 44 -1.96 -39.32 -21.59
C SER A 44 -2.89 -38.10 -21.71
N PRO A 45 -2.64 -37.22 -22.71
CA PRO A 45 -3.42 -35.98 -22.87
C PRO A 45 -4.90 -36.22 -23.17
N GLU A 46 -5.24 -37.38 -23.72
CA GLU A 46 -6.60 -37.74 -24.13
C GLU A 46 -7.49 -38.18 -22.96
N ALA A 47 -6.91 -38.43 -21.78
CA ALA A 47 -7.68 -38.77 -20.59
C ALA A 47 -8.39 -37.52 -20.05
N VAL A 48 -9.69 -37.40 -20.31
CA VAL A 48 -10.53 -36.26 -19.93
C VAL A 48 -10.44 -35.94 -18.43
N LEU A 49 -10.37 -36.97 -17.57
CA LEU A 49 -10.26 -36.77 -16.12
C LEU A 49 -8.92 -36.12 -15.74
N TYR A 50 -7.80 -36.52 -16.35
CA TYR A 50 -6.50 -35.88 -16.10
C TYR A 50 -6.45 -34.46 -16.65
N ALA A 51 -7.07 -34.22 -17.81
CA ALA A 51 -7.20 -32.87 -18.35
C ALA A 51 -8.02 -31.98 -17.40
N ALA A 52 -9.19 -32.47 -16.93
CA ALA A 52 -10.04 -31.74 -15.99
C ALA A 52 -9.30 -31.42 -14.68
N TRP A 53 -8.56 -32.37 -14.12
CA TRP A 53 -7.74 -32.14 -12.93
C TRP A 53 -6.54 -31.23 -13.19
N HIS A 54 -5.88 -31.35 -14.34
CA HIS A 54 -4.80 -30.44 -14.75
C HIS A 54 -5.28 -29.00 -14.80
N TYR A 55 -6.41 -28.74 -15.48
CA TYR A 55 -6.98 -27.41 -15.56
C TYR A 55 -7.56 -26.93 -14.22
N ARG A 56 -8.18 -27.80 -13.42
CA ARG A 56 -8.67 -27.46 -12.07
C ARG A 56 -7.53 -27.06 -11.14
N LEU A 57 -6.43 -27.81 -11.13
CA LEU A 57 -5.28 -27.54 -10.26
C LEU A 57 -4.43 -26.38 -10.81
N ALA A 58 -4.43 -26.16 -12.12
CA ALA A 58 -3.81 -24.97 -12.72
C ALA A 58 -4.61 -23.68 -12.44
N GLN A 59 -5.94 -23.79 -12.28
CA GLN A 59 -6.83 -22.67 -11.94
C GLN A 59 -7.09 -22.53 -10.44
N ALA A 60 -6.71 -23.52 -9.61
CA ALA A 60 -6.79 -23.42 -8.16
C ALA A 60 -5.94 -22.21 -7.71
N PRO A 61 -6.53 -21.16 -7.09
CA PRO A 61 -5.85 -19.89 -6.82
C PRO A 61 -4.71 -19.94 -5.77
N GLY A 62 -4.11 -21.10 -5.49
CA GLY A 62 -3.25 -21.31 -4.33
C GLY A 62 -1.90 -22.00 -4.55
N GLU A 63 -1.69 -22.79 -5.60
CA GLU A 63 -0.56 -23.75 -5.61
C GLU A 63 0.18 -23.90 -6.97
N SER A 64 0.28 -22.84 -7.77
CA SER A 64 1.33 -22.80 -8.80
C SER A 64 2.67 -22.45 -8.15
N SER A 65 3.31 -23.45 -7.53
CA SER A 65 4.70 -23.44 -7.07
C SER A 65 5.72 -23.47 -8.22
N GLU A 66 5.42 -22.83 -9.36
CA GLU A 66 6.50 -22.32 -10.21
C GLU A 66 7.10 -21.13 -9.45
N GLY A 67 8.05 -21.45 -8.58
CA GLY A 67 8.58 -20.56 -7.56
C GLY A 67 8.84 -19.17 -8.10
N ARG A 68 8.12 -18.19 -7.56
CA ARG A 68 8.30 -16.77 -7.80
C ARG A 68 9.79 -16.43 -7.87
N ARG A 69 10.31 -16.19 -9.08
CA ARG A 69 11.71 -15.84 -9.29
C ARG A 69 11.89 -14.35 -9.10
N ILE A 70 12.14 -13.94 -7.86
CA ILE A 70 12.52 -12.56 -7.54
C ILE A 70 13.80 -12.22 -8.31
N ASN A 71 13.79 -11.15 -9.09
CA ASN A 71 14.95 -10.74 -9.89
C ASN A 71 15.97 -9.98 -9.02
N TRP A 72 16.63 -10.71 -8.12
CA TRP A 72 17.64 -10.17 -7.20
C TRP A 72 18.83 -9.52 -7.92
N ARG A 73 19.15 -9.99 -9.13
CA ARG A 73 20.21 -9.43 -9.97
C ARG A 73 19.95 -7.98 -10.37
N LEU A 74 18.69 -7.57 -10.49
CA LEU A 74 18.31 -6.17 -10.73
C LEU A 74 18.00 -5.43 -9.42
N ALA A 75 17.32 -6.09 -8.49
CA ALA A 75 16.87 -5.44 -7.26
C ALA A 75 18.05 -4.94 -6.40
N VAL A 76 19.09 -5.76 -6.20
CA VAL A 76 20.21 -5.41 -5.32
C VAL A 76 21.03 -4.23 -5.84
N PRO A 77 21.50 -4.22 -7.11
CA PRO A 77 22.27 -3.07 -7.62
C PRO A 77 21.47 -1.77 -7.63
N LEU A 78 20.19 -1.82 -8.03
CA LEU A 78 19.33 -0.63 -8.00
C LEU A 78 19.10 -0.11 -6.58
N SER A 79 18.96 -1.02 -5.60
CA SER A 79 18.83 -0.64 -4.19
C SER A 79 20.09 0.07 -3.70
N ILE A 80 21.27 -0.48 -4.00
CA ILE A 80 22.56 0.11 -3.63
C ILE A 80 22.73 1.49 -4.28
N ALA A 81 22.39 1.62 -5.56
CA ALA A 81 22.45 2.91 -6.25
C ALA A 81 21.51 3.95 -5.61
N LEU A 82 20.27 3.57 -5.27
CA LEU A 82 19.32 4.44 -4.57
C LEU A 82 19.84 4.85 -3.18
N SER A 83 20.40 3.91 -2.43
CA SER A 83 21.05 4.13 -1.13
C SER A 83 22.19 5.13 -1.22
N LEU A 84 23.08 4.99 -2.21
CA LEU A 84 24.20 5.92 -2.40
C LEU A 84 23.71 7.33 -2.77
N ILE A 85 22.66 7.44 -3.59
CA ILE A 85 22.04 8.73 -3.90
C ILE A 85 21.47 9.37 -2.62
N PHE A 86 20.74 8.62 -1.80
CA PHE A 86 20.20 9.14 -0.53
C PHE A 86 21.31 9.56 0.43
N TRP A 87 22.39 8.78 0.49
CA TRP A 87 23.57 9.10 1.30
C TRP A 87 24.27 10.40 0.86
N VAL A 88 24.40 10.63 -0.45
CA VAL A 88 24.96 11.88 -1.00
C VAL A 88 24.02 13.06 -0.75
N LEU A 89 22.72 12.88 -0.99
CA LEU A 89 21.72 13.95 -0.84
C LEU A 89 21.39 14.30 0.62
N SER A 90 21.80 13.47 1.58
CA SER A 90 21.68 13.76 3.00
C SER A 90 22.83 14.60 3.55
N ASP A 91 23.75 15.07 2.70
CA ASP A 91 24.81 15.98 3.14
C ASP A 91 24.23 17.22 3.81
N PRO A 92 24.67 17.60 5.03
CA PRO A 92 24.21 18.82 5.71
C PRO A 92 24.44 20.10 4.90
N ARG A 93 25.36 20.09 3.93
CA ARG A 93 25.56 21.23 3.02
C ARG A 93 24.41 21.40 2.02
N LEU A 94 23.57 20.38 1.85
CA LEU A 94 22.42 20.36 0.94
C LEU A 94 21.13 20.59 1.73
N GLU A 95 21.08 21.68 2.48
CA GLU A 95 19.87 22.12 3.18
C GLU A 95 19.16 23.21 2.39
N VAL A 96 17.83 23.18 2.42
CA VAL A 96 16.96 24.24 1.92
C VAL A 96 16.71 25.21 3.06
N ALA A 97 16.32 26.45 2.75
CA ALA A 97 15.96 27.46 3.73
C ALA A 97 15.08 26.86 4.87
N ASN A 98 15.37 27.23 6.12
CA ASN A 98 14.75 26.72 7.36
C ASN A 98 15.23 25.32 7.83
N ASP A 99 16.49 24.97 7.54
CA ASP A 99 17.18 23.75 8.01
C ASP A 99 16.48 22.45 7.57
N LEU A 100 15.74 22.48 6.45
CA LEU A 100 15.11 21.29 5.89
C LEU A 100 16.09 20.59 4.94
N PRO A 101 16.49 19.33 5.20
CA PRO A 101 17.38 18.61 4.29
C PRO A 101 16.76 18.50 2.90
N PHE A 102 17.54 18.76 1.85
CA PHE A 102 17.04 18.66 0.47
C PHE A 102 16.47 17.27 0.16
N LEU A 103 17.08 16.22 0.72
CA LEU A 103 16.58 14.85 0.64
C LEU A 103 15.11 14.72 1.12
N ALA A 104 14.68 15.48 2.14
CA ALA A 104 13.31 15.44 2.64
C ALA A 104 12.27 15.86 1.59
N LEU A 105 12.66 16.65 0.59
CA LEU A 105 11.80 17.03 -0.54
C LEU A 105 11.80 15.98 -1.65
N VAL A 106 12.96 15.35 -1.94
CA VAL A 106 13.15 14.56 -3.17
C VAL A 106 13.23 13.04 -2.96
N TRP A 107 13.27 12.54 -1.72
CA TRP A 107 13.43 11.11 -1.44
C TRP A 107 12.37 10.26 -2.15
N ALA A 108 11.09 10.66 -2.08
CA ALA A 108 10.01 9.85 -2.60
C ALA A 108 9.95 9.84 -4.14
N PRO A 109 10.05 10.98 -4.85
CA PRO A 109 10.14 10.98 -6.31
C PRO A 109 11.33 10.16 -6.84
N ILE A 110 12.51 10.31 -6.24
CA ILE A 110 13.70 9.52 -6.63
C ILE A 110 13.43 8.03 -6.39
N GLY A 111 12.91 7.66 -5.22
CA GLY A 111 12.55 6.28 -4.91
C GLY A 111 11.53 5.69 -5.90
N ALA A 112 10.51 6.46 -6.27
CA ALA A 112 9.53 6.03 -7.27
C ALA A 112 10.14 5.85 -8.66
N CYS A 113 11.03 6.73 -9.12
CA CYS A 113 11.74 6.55 -10.39
C CYS A 113 12.51 5.22 -10.42
N PHE A 114 13.20 4.88 -9.33
CA PHE A 114 13.92 3.61 -9.21
C PHE A 114 12.99 2.39 -9.15
N ILE A 115 11.86 2.49 -8.44
CA ILE A 115 10.84 1.42 -8.39
C ILE A 115 10.23 1.20 -9.78
N ILE A 116 9.85 2.27 -10.48
CA ILE A 116 9.30 2.20 -11.84
C ILE A 116 10.34 1.58 -12.78
N ALA A 117 11.60 1.99 -12.67
CA ALA A 117 12.68 1.42 -13.47
C ALA A 117 12.87 -0.07 -13.21
N PHE A 118 12.90 -0.48 -11.94
CA PHE A 118 12.97 -1.89 -11.56
C PHE A 118 11.81 -2.70 -12.15
N LEU A 119 10.57 -2.23 -11.98
CA LEU A 119 9.37 -2.93 -12.45
C LEU A 119 9.34 -3.05 -13.98
N ALA A 120 9.73 -2.00 -14.70
CA ALA A 120 9.75 -2.00 -16.14
C ALA A 120 10.89 -2.89 -16.71
N LEU A 121 12.08 -2.87 -16.11
CA LEU A 121 13.19 -3.76 -16.50
C LEU A 121 12.88 -5.23 -16.17
N ALA A 122 12.30 -5.50 -15.00
CA ALA A 122 12.00 -6.86 -14.56
C ALA A 122 10.82 -7.49 -15.30
N SER A 123 9.86 -6.69 -15.79
CA SER A 123 8.71 -7.18 -16.56
C SER A 123 9.00 -7.41 -18.05
N GLY A 124 10.11 -6.86 -18.57
CA GLY A 124 10.46 -6.97 -20.00
C GLY A 124 9.50 -6.26 -20.95
N LYS A 125 8.60 -5.41 -20.43
CA LYS A 125 7.58 -4.68 -21.19
C LYS A 125 8.15 -3.40 -21.82
N ASN A 126 7.36 -2.77 -22.68
CA ASN A 126 7.71 -1.52 -23.37
C ASN A 126 8.04 -0.39 -22.38
N TRP A 127 9.21 0.25 -22.55
CA TRP A 127 9.72 1.31 -21.68
C TRP A 127 9.07 2.70 -21.89
N LYS A 128 8.33 2.89 -22.99
CA LYS A 128 7.76 4.22 -23.34
C LYS A 128 6.89 4.82 -22.23
N VAL A 129 6.02 4.01 -21.64
CA VAL A 129 5.08 4.47 -20.59
C VAL A 129 5.83 4.76 -19.28
N PRO A 130 6.64 3.84 -18.72
CA PRO A 130 7.51 4.13 -17.59
C PRO A 130 8.32 5.41 -17.76
N ALA A 131 8.94 5.61 -18.93
CA ALA A 131 9.74 6.81 -19.22
C ALA A 131 8.90 8.09 -19.19
N LEU A 132 7.71 8.09 -19.81
CA LEU A 132 6.80 9.23 -19.80
C LEU A 132 6.34 9.58 -18.38
N VAL A 133 6.01 8.57 -17.58
CA VAL A 133 5.59 8.75 -16.19
C VAL A 133 6.74 9.29 -15.32
N ILE A 134 7.96 8.77 -15.50
CA ILE A 134 9.17 9.30 -14.82
C ILE A 134 9.40 10.77 -15.21
N ALA A 135 9.30 11.10 -16.50
CA ALA A 135 9.47 12.48 -16.97
C ALA A 135 8.39 13.42 -16.38
N GLY A 136 7.13 12.98 -16.34
CA GLY A 136 6.03 13.75 -15.72
C GLY A 136 6.24 13.97 -14.22
N LEU A 137 6.63 12.92 -13.49
CA LEU A 137 6.94 13.02 -12.06
C LEU A 137 8.12 13.95 -11.80
N ALA A 138 9.18 13.85 -12.60
CA ALA A 138 10.34 14.72 -12.51
C ALA A 138 9.97 16.19 -12.78
N GLY A 139 9.14 16.47 -13.78
CA GLY A 139 8.67 17.82 -14.09
C GLY A 139 7.87 18.45 -12.95
N ILE A 140 6.91 17.72 -12.38
CA ILE A 140 6.10 18.21 -11.25
C ILE A 140 6.96 18.38 -9.99
N THR A 141 7.88 17.45 -9.74
CA THR A 141 8.83 17.54 -8.61
C THR A 141 9.72 18.76 -8.76
N ALA A 142 10.31 18.98 -9.94
CA ALA A 142 11.13 20.15 -10.22
C ALA A 142 10.35 21.45 -10.02
N TYR A 143 9.11 21.53 -10.51
CA TYR A 143 8.23 22.67 -10.26
C TYR A 143 8.02 22.92 -8.76
N ALA A 144 7.58 21.90 -8.02
CA ALA A 144 7.25 22.04 -6.60
C ALA A 144 8.48 22.41 -5.76
N VAL A 145 9.63 21.78 -6.04
CA VAL A 145 10.89 22.05 -5.36
C VAL A 145 11.44 23.42 -5.71
N LEU A 146 11.38 23.84 -6.98
CA LEU A 146 11.80 25.19 -7.39
C LEU A 146 10.99 26.26 -6.64
N PHE A 147 9.67 26.08 -6.53
CA PHE A 147 8.82 26.98 -5.74
C PHE A 147 9.14 26.92 -4.24
N ALA A 148 9.45 25.76 -3.70
CA ALA A 148 9.77 25.59 -2.28
C ALA A 148 11.15 26.18 -1.89
N VAL A 149 12.12 26.15 -2.82
CA VAL A 149 13.51 26.59 -2.59
C VAL A 149 13.69 28.07 -2.96
N PHE A 150 13.20 28.49 -4.13
CA PHE A 150 13.45 29.82 -4.69
C PHE A 150 12.24 30.75 -4.64
N GLY A 151 11.03 30.20 -4.48
CA GLY A 151 9.90 31.03 -4.16
C GLY A 151 10.13 31.65 -2.78
N GLN A 152 9.78 32.93 -2.61
CA GLN A 152 9.61 33.53 -1.28
C GLN A 152 8.40 32.91 -0.53
N GLY A 153 8.14 31.62 -0.75
CA GLY A 153 6.98 30.91 -0.26
C GLY A 153 7.04 30.77 1.26
N PRO A 154 5.87 30.72 1.93
CA PRO A 154 5.82 30.47 3.37
C PRO A 154 6.51 29.16 3.74
N ARG A 155 7.17 29.10 4.90
CA ARG A 155 7.78 27.87 5.47
C ARG A 155 6.82 26.67 5.43
N ASP A 156 5.53 26.92 5.61
CA ASP A 156 4.45 25.93 5.52
C ASP A 156 4.38 25.21 4.16
N TYR A 157 4.78 25.87 3.07
CA TYR A 157 4.77 25.25 1.73
C TYR A 157 5.88 24.20 1.57
N GLN A 158 7.06 24.42 2.15
CA GLN A 158 8.16 23.42 2.09
C GLN A 158 7.76 22.11 2.79
N VAL A 159 7.15 22.23 3.96
CA VAL A 159 6.61 21.07 4.71
C VAL A 159 5.49 20.41 3.91
N LEU A 160 4.60 21.19 3.31
CA LEU A 160 3.54 20.67 2.45
C LEU A 160 4.12 19.85 1.29
N VAL A 161 5.15 20.35 0.60
CA VAL A 161 5.83 19.65 -0.49
C VAL A 161 6.44 18.33 -0.01
N ALA A 162 7.19 18.36 1.11
CA ALA A 162 7.80 17.16 1.70
C ALA A 162 6.78 16.07 2.04
N VAL A 163 5.59 16.44 2.50
CA VAL A 163 4.53 15.51 2.90
C VAL A 163 3.72 14.99 1.71
N HIS A 164 3.51 15.79 0.66
CA HIS A 164 2.59 15.44 -0.43
C HIS A 164 3.27 14.88 -1.69
N LEU A 165 4.55 15.17 -1.93
CA LEU A 165 5.32 14.53 -3.01
C LEU A 165 5.34 12.98 -2.92
N PRO A 166 5.40 12.35 -1.73
CA PRO A 166 5.24 10.91 -1.60
C PRO A 166 3.95 10.36 -2.21
N ILE A 167 2.84 11.11 -2.14
CA ILE A 167 1.55 10.70 -2.73
C ILE A 167 1.64 10.71 -4.27
N LEU A 168 2.27 11.74 -4.86
CA LEU A 168 2.48 11.79 -6.31
C LEU A 168 3.48 10.72 -6.79
N ALA A 169 4.54 10.48 -6.02
CA ALA A 169 5.51 9.43 -6.29
C ALA A 169 4.82 8.04 -6.31
N TRP A 170 3.98 7.76 -5.31
CA TRP A 170 3.15 6.55 -5.27
C TRP A 170 2.16 6.48 -6.44
N THR A 171 1.55 7.61 -6.82
CA THR A 171 0.66 7.70 -7.98
C THR A 171 1.37 7.36 -9.28
N ALA A 172 2.61 7.84 -9.47
CA ALA A 172 3.43 7.56 -10.63
C ALA A 172 3.73 6.05 -10.74
N ILE A 173 4.04 5.38 -9.63
CA ILE A 173 4.22 3.92 -9.62
C ILE A 173 2.94 3.24 -10.13
N GLY A 174 1.77 3.63 -9.60
CA GLY A 174 0.47 3.10 -10.04
C GLY A 174 0.19 3.35 -11.51
N ALA A 175 0.39 4.59 -11.99
CA ALA A 175 0.19 4.97 -13.38
C ALA A 175 1.08 4.16 -14.34
N SER A 176 2.33 3.88 -13.95
CA SER A 176 3.25 3.07 -14.74
C SER A 176 2.79 1.60 -14.90
N LEU A 177 2.13 1.05 -13.87
CA LEU A 177 1.67 -0.33 -13.84
C LEU A 177 0.30 -0.53 -14.50
N LEU A 178 -0.55 0.49 -14.45
CA LEU A 178 -1.98 0.42 -14.79
C LEU A 178 -2.36 1.04 -16.15
N TRP A 179 -1.38 1.59 -16.89
CA TRP A 179 -1.61 2.20 -18.20
C TRP A 179 -2.13 1.19 -19.25
N PRO A 180 -3.01 1.57 -20.21
CA PRO A 180 -3.57 2.91 -20.46
C PRO A 180 -4.87 3.25 -19.71
N ALA A 181 -5.59 2.28 -19.17
CA ALA A 181 -6.81 2.52 -18.41
C ALA A 181 -7.04 1.41 -17.37
N PRO A 182 -6.89 1.69 -16.07
CA PRO A 182 -7.19 0.70 -15.05
C PRO A 182 -8.70 0.42 -14.98
N GLY A 183 -9.06 -0.86 -14.87
CA GLY A 183 -10.35 -1.22 -14.30
C GLY A 183 -10.36 -0.98 -12.79
N ASP A 184 -11.55 -0.75 -12.21
CA ASP A 184 -11.72 -0.63 -10.75
C ASP A 184 -11.05 -1.79 -9.95
N PRO A 185 -11.10 -3.06 -10.39
CA PRO A 185 -10.45 -4.16 -9.67
C PRO A 185 -8.91 -4.08 -9.67
N ASP A 186 -8.29 -3.64 -10.76
CA ASP A 186 -6.83 -3.53 -10.86
C ASP A 186 -6.31 -2.38 -9.98
N LEU A 187 -7.02 -1.25 -9.96
CA LEU A 187 -6.69 -0.12 -9.09
C LEU A 187 -6.84 -0.51 -7.60
N PHE A 188 -7.89 -1.25 -7.25
CA PHE A 188 -8.08 -1.76 -5.90
C PHE A 188 -6.96 -2.73 -5.50
N ALA A 189 -6.60 -3.64 -6.40
CA ALA A 189 -5.52 -4.58 -6.14
C ALA A 189 -4.17 -3.85 -5.97
N PHE A 190 -3.89 -2.82 -6.77
CA PHE A 190 -2.71 -1.96 -6.59
C PHE A 190 -2.71 -1.24 -5.23
N LEU A 191 -3.84 -0.67 -4.81
CA LEU A 191 -4.00 -0.03 -3.51
C LEU A 191 -3.68 -1.01 -2.37
N LYS A 192 -4.25 -2.21 -2.44
CA LYS A 192 -4.02 -3.26 -1.43
C LYS A 192 -2.57 -3.75 -1.43
N GLN A 193 -1.97 -3.94 -2.61
CA GLN A 193 -0.58 -4.33 -2.75
C GLN A 193 0.38 -3.26 -2.22
N SER A 194 0.02 -1.99 -2.35
CA SER A 194 0.79 -0.87 -1.79
C SER A 194 0.86 -0.95 -0.26
N ILE A 195 -0.21 -1.40 0.41
CA ILE A 195 -0.17 -1.68 1.86
C ILE A 195 0.82 -2.81 2.15
N GLU A 196 0.79 -3.91 1.40
CA GLU A 196 1.73 -5.01 1.60
C GLU A 196 3.19 -4.58 1.42
N VAL A 197 3.48 -3.82 0.37
CA VAL A 197 4.81 -3.24 0.13
C VAL A 197 5.22 -2.31 1.27
N ALA A 198 4.31 -1.46 1.76
CA ALA A 198 4.59 -0.53 2.86
C ALA A 198 4.91 -1.26 4.17
N PHE A 199 4.15 -2.31 4.51
CA PHE A 199 4.43 -3.15 5.69
C PHE A 199 5.75 -3.92 5.55
N THR A 200 6.02 -4.47 4.36
CA THR A 200 7.27 -5.18 4.06
C THR A 200 8.47 -4.24 4.18
N GLY A 201 8.36 -3.04 3.60
CA GLY A 201 9.37 -1.99 3.71
C GLY A 201 9.57 -1.52 5.15
N GLY A 202 8.49 -1.36 5.91
CA GLY A 202 8.55 -1.04 7.34
C GLY A 202 9.28 -2.10 8.16
N LEU A 203 9.02 -3.38 7.91
CA LEU A 203 9.73 -4.49 8.54
C LEU A 203 11.22 -4.48 8.19
N TYR A 204 11.55 -4.25 6.92
CA TYR A 204 12.95 -4.19 6.50
C TYR A 204 13.68 -2.96 7.06
N LEU A 205 13.02 -1.81 7.13
CA LEU A 205 13.53 -0.62 7.79
C LEU A 205 13.77 -0.84 9.28
N ALA A 206 12.87 -1.54 9.97
CA ALA A 206 13.05 -1.88 11.38
C ALA A 206 14.26 -2.80 11.59
N GLY A 207 14.39 -3.85 10.78
CA GLY A 207 15.54 -4.76 10.84
C GLY A 207 16.86 -4.06 10.49
N GLY A 208 16.88 -3.29 9.40
CA GLY A 208 18.05 -2.52 8.97
C GLY A 208 18.44 -1.43 9.97
N GLY A 209 17.46 -0.72 10.54
CA GLY A 209 17.67 0.28 11.56
C GLY A 209 18.20 -0.32 12.87
N ALA A 210 17.69 -1.47 13.30
CA ALA A 210 18.23 -2.19 14.45
C ALA A 210 19.70 -2.58 14.23
N LEU A 211 20.04 -3.09 13.04
CA LEU A 211 21.43 -3.39 12.68
C LEU A 211 22.32 -2.15 12.65
N ALA A 212 21.81 -1.02 12.15
CA ALA A 212 22.53 0.25 12.18
C ALA A 212 22.83 0.70 13.62
N VAL A 213 21.83 0.66 14.51
CA VAL A 213 21.98 0.99 15.94
C VAL A 213 22.98 0.07 16.64
N ILE A 214 22.87 -1.24 16.42
CA ILE A 214 23.81 -2.22 17.00
C ILE A 214 25.22 -1.96 16.49
N THR A 215 25.39 -1.67 15.20
CA THR A 215 26.69 -1.37 14.60
C THR A 215 27.30 -0.13 15.26
N SER A 216 26.55 0.96 15.34
CA SER A 216 27.00 2.18 16.02
C SER A 216 27.39 1.92 17.47
N GLY A 217 26.57 1.18 18.23
CA GLY A 217 26.86 0.83 19.62
C GLY A 217 28.08 -0.07 19.80
N LEU A 218 28.33 -1.01 18.88
CA LEU A 218 29.53 -1.87 18.92
C LEU A 218 30.81 -1.07 18.72
N PHE A 219 30.83 -0.13 17.76
CA PHE A 219 31.98 0.75 17.55
C PHE A 219 32.20 1.69 18.74
N GLU A 220 31.13 2.26 19.28
CA GLU A 220 31.21 3.10 20.48
C GLU A 220 31.76 2.34 21.69
N ALA A 221 31.33 1.10 21.91
CA ALA A 221 31.77 0.26 23.03
C ALA A 221 33.28 -0.06 23.02
N ILE A 222 33.91 -0.10 21.84
CA ILE A 222 35.37 -0.28 21.70
C ILE A 222 36.13 1.05 21.62
N GLY A 223 35.46 2.18 21.89
CA GLY A 223 36.06 3.51 21.88
C GLY A 223 36.32 4.07 20.48
N VAL A 224 35.63 3.57 19.45
CA VAL A 224 35.77 4.04 18.07
C VAL A 224 34.56 4.91 17.68
N SER A 225 34.78 6.21 17.49
CA SER A 225 33.76 7.12 16.96
C SER A 225 33.65 6.98 15.44
N LEU A 226 32.47 6.60 14.94
CA LEU A 226 32.21 6.55 13.50
C LEU A 226 32.13 7.96 12.91
N PRO A 227 32.81 8.27 11.79
CA PRO A 227 32.64 9.53 11.07
C PRO A 227 31.19 9.77 10.66
N ASP A 228 30.76 11.04 10.63
CA ASP A 228 29.38 11.44 10.27
C ASP A 228 28.92 10.84 8.94
N ALA A 229 29.82 10.77 7.96
CA ALA A 229 29.54 10.17 6.67
C ALA A 229 29.13 8.68 6.80
N ILE A 230 29.77 7.92 7.69
CA ILE A 230 29.43 6.51 7.94
C ILE A 230 28.13 6.40 8.73
N GLN A 231 27.93 7.23 9.76
CA GLN A 231 26.67 7.25 10.51
C GLN A 231 25.47 7.54 9.60
N ARG A 232 25.64 8.50 8.67
CA ARG A 232 24.63 8.86 7.68
C ARG A 232 24.39 7.73 6.67
N LEU A 233 25.44 7.02 6.26
CA LEU A 233 25.30 5.83 5.41
C LEU A 233 24.52 4.73 6.12
N LEU A 234 24.79 4.51 7.41
CA LEU A 234 24.07 3.52 8.22
C LEU A 234 22.59 3.88 8.41
N LEU A 235 22.25 5.16 8.62
CA LEU A 235 20.88 5.57 8.85
C LEU A 235 20.11 5.77 7.52
N VAL A 236 20.62 6.64 6.66
CA VAL A 236 19.97 7.10 5.44
C VAL A 236 20.21 6.13 4.27
N GLY A 237 21.41 5.55 4.17
CA GLY A 237 21.70 4.55 3.14
C GLY A 237 20.83 3.30 3.31
N VAL A 238 20.70 2.79 4.54
CA VAL A 238 19.77 1.70 4.86
C VAL A 238 18.35 2.07 4.42
N ALA A 239 17.88 3.28 4.72
CA ALA A 239 16.56 3.72 4.28
C ALA A 239 16.39 3.74 2.76
N GLY A 240 17.44 4.08 1.99
CA GLY A 240 17.42 4.06 0.53
C GLY A 240 17.47 2.66 -0.08
N LEU A 241 18.00 1.66 0.61
CA LEU A 241 17.99 0.26 0.14
C LEU A 241 16.57 -0.34 0.14
N MET A 242 15.75 -0.02 1.14
CA MET A 242 14.53 -0.77 1.45
C MET A 242 13.41 -0.70 0.40
N PRO A 243 13.10 0.44 -0.25
CA PRO A 243 11.93 0.54 -1.13
C PRO A 243 11.93 -0.48 -2.27
N ILE A 244 13.09 -0.67 -2.92
CA ILE A 244 13.21 -1.59 -4.05
C ILE A 244 13.20 -3.04 -3.57
N LEU A 245 13.88 -3.35 -2.46
CA LEU A 245 13.86 -4.69 -1.87
C LEU A 245 12.45 -5.08 -1.40
N ALA A 246 11.70 -4.15 -0.83
CA ALA A 246 10.30 -4.33 -0.43
C ALA A 246 9.41 -4.60 -1.65
N VAL A 247 9.55 -3.83 -2.74
CA VAL A 247 8.81 -4.08 -3.98
C VAL A 247 9.21 -5.42 -4.59
N ALA A 248 10.50 -5.76 -4.65
CA ALA A 248 10.97 -7.02 -5.22
C ALA A 248 10.46 -8.25 -4.45
N SER A 249 10.32 -8.14 -3.12
CA SER A 249 9.85 -9.20 -2.24
C SER A 249 8.33 -9.29 -2.10
N ALA A 250 7.59 -8.19 -2.29
CA ALA A 250 6.13 -8.16 -2.17
C ALA A 250 5.39 -8.16 -3.52
N TYR A 251 5.98 -7.67 -4.62
CA TYR A 251 5.33 -7.56 -5.92
C TYR A 251 5.97 -8.47 -6.99
N ASP A 252 5.16 -9.11 -7.84
CA ASP A 252 5.62 -9.82 -9.04
C ASP A 252 5.47 -8.93 -10.31
N PRO A 253 6.56 -8.45 -10.93
CA PRO A 253 6.51 -7.61 -12.12
C PRO A 253 5.85 -8.27 -13.35
N GLY A 254 5.83 -9.61 -13.42
CA GLY A 254 5.25 -10.36 -14.53
C GLY A 254 3.72 -10.40 -14.53
N LEU A 255 3.09 -10.13 -13.39
CA LEU A 255 1.65 -10.27 -13.19
C LEU A 255 0.96 -8.90 -13.08
N PRO A 256 -0.28 -8.77 -13.60
CA PRO A 256 -1.10 -7.58 -13.33
C PRO A 256 -1.48 -7.53 -11.84
N PRO A 257 -1.75 -6.33 -11.28
CA PRO A 257 -2.07 -6.16 -9.86
C PRO A 257 -3.19 -7.09 -9.36
N SER A 258 -4.25 -7.29 -10.15
CA SER A 258 -5.38 -8.18 -9.80
C SER A 258 -5.03 -9.67 -9.68
N ARG A 259 -3.90 -10.10 -10.27
CA ARG A 259 -3.43 -11.49 -10.21
C ARG A 259 -2.28 -11.70 -9.22
N GLN A 260 -1.91 -10.68 -8.45
CA GLN A 260 -0.90 -10.81 -7.41
C GLN A 260 -1.41 -11.76 -6.31
N SER A 261 -0.57 -12.68 -5.85
CA SER A 261 -0.96 -13.65 -4.81
C SER A 261 -0.99 -12.98 -3.44
N ALA A 262 -2.06 -12.26 -3.13
CA ALA A 262 -2.25 -11.61 -1.82
C ALA A 262 -2.39 -12.59 -0.63
N GLN A 263 -2.39 -13.90 -0.89
CA GLN A 263 -2.65 -14.96 0.09
C GLN A 263 -1.39 -15.66 0.61
N GLN A 264 -0.19 -15.27 0.15
CA GLN A 264 1.07 -15.85 0.61
C GLN A 264 1.78 -14.93 1.62
N GLY A 265 2.36 -15.53 2.68
CA GLY A 265 3.21 -14.83 3.66
C GLY A 265 2.58 -13.61 4.32
N LEU A 266 3.09 -12.42 3.99
CA LEU A 266 2.76 -11.15 4.63
C LEU A 266 1.37 -10.62 4.24
N GLY A 267 0.93 -10.73 2.98
CA GLY A 267 -0.40 -10.28 2.56
C GLY A 267 -1.54 -10.90 3.36
N LYS A 268 -1.44 -12.20 3.67
CA LYS A 268 -2.42 -12.91 4.53
C LYS A 268 -2.39 -12.40 5.98
N LEU A 269 -1.20 -12.16 6.53
CA LEU A 269 -1.05 -11.60 7.87
C LEU A 269 -1.68 -10.20 7.94
N ILE A 270 -1.38 -9.32 7.00
CA ILE A 270 -1.93 -7.95 6.94
C ILE A 270 -3.46 -7.98 6.82
N ALA A 271 -4.01 -8.81 5.94
CA ALA A 271 -5.46 -8.97 5.82
C ALA A 271 -6.11 -9.49 7.11
N THR A 272 -5.42 -10.38 7.83
CA THR A 272 -5.92 -10.91 9.11
C THR A 272 -5.85 -9.86 10.22
N LEU A 273 -4.72 -9.15 10.33
CA LEU A 273 -4.49 -8.10 11.31
C LEU A 273 -5.50 -6.96 11.13
N THR A 274 -5.70 -6.47 9.91
CA THR A 274 -6.67 -5.38 9.65
C THR A 274 -8.11 -5.79 9.98
N ARG A 275 -8.48 -7.05 9.74
CA ARG A 275 -9.80 -7.58 10.15
C ARG A 275 -9.93 -7.74 11.67
N LEU A 276 -8.84 -8.09 12.36
CA LEU A 276 -8.80 -8.21 13.81
C LEU A 276 -8.88 -6.83 14.49
N LEU A 277 -8.24 -5.82 13.91
CA LEU A 277 -8.25 -4.44 14.40
C LEU A 277 -9.60 -3.75 14.17
N LEU A 278 -10.41 -4.21 13.21
CA LEU A 278 -11.70 -3.61 12.89
C LEU A 278 -12.69 -3.53 14.08
N PRO A 279 -12.98 -4.60 14.84
CA PRO A 279 -13.82 -4.50 16.04
C PRO A 279 -13.19 -3.66 17.15
N LEU A 280 -11.86 -3.65 17.28
CA LEU A 280 -11.17 -2.80 18.24
C LEU A 280 -11.34 -1.31 17.90
N THR A 281 -11.15 -0.96 16.63
CA THR A 281 -11.39 0.40 16.12
C THR A 281 -12.84 0.82 16.33
N LEU A 282 -13.80 -0.09 16.09
CA LEU A 282 -15.21 0.17 16.37
C LEU A 282 -15.43 0.51 17.85
N LEU A 283 -14.87 -0.30 18.76
CA LEU A 283 -14.96 -0.05 20.21
C LEU A 283 -14.36 1.30 20.59
N ILE A 284 -13.17 1.62 20.08
CA ILE A 284 -12.49 2.90 20.34
C ILE A 284 -13.35 4.07 19.85
N LEU A 285 -13.91 3.99 18.64
CA LEU A 285 -14.79 5.03 18.09
C LEU A 285 -16.06 5.22 18.92
N ILE A 286 -16.66 4.13 19.42
CA ILE A 286 -17.84 4.20 20.29
C ILE A 286 -17.51 4.90 21.61
N ILE A 287 -16.44 4.46 22.29
CA ILE A 287 -15.98 5.08 23.54
C ILE A 287 -15.69 6.55 23.31
N TYR A 288 -15.01 6.87 22.22
CA TYR A 288 -14.62 8.24 21.92
C TYR A 288 -15.84 9.12 21.59
N LEU A 289 -16.81 8.60 20.83
CA LEU A 289 -18.07 9.31 20.56
C LEU A 289 -18.83 9.62 21.86
N PHE A 290 -18.80 8.71 22.85
CA PHE A 290 -19.38 8.95 24.17
C PHE A 290 -18.64 10.03 24.95
N VAL A 291 -17.31 10.15 24.80
CA VAL A 291 -16.51 11.17 25.50
C VAL A 291 -16.67 12.58 24.90
N ILE A 292 -16.96 12.70 23.60
CA ILE A 292 -17.07 13.99 22.89
C ILE A 292 -18.00 15.00 23.59
N PRO A 293 -19.25 14.67 23.99
CA PRO A 293 -20.14 15.62 24.67
C PRO A 293 -19.54 16.25 25.94
N PHE A 294 -18.74 15.48 26.70
CA PHE A 294 -18.11 15.95 27.93
C PHE A 294 -16.87 16.83 27.68
N ASN A 295 -16.28 16.73 26.48
CA ASN A 295 -15.06 17.45 26.10
C ASN A 295 -15.23 18.22 24.77
N PHE A 296 -16.45 18.70 24.51
CA PHE A 296 -16.84 19.18 23.18
C PHE A 296 -15.98 20.35 22.65
N MET A 297 -15.40 21.16 23.54
CA MET A 297 -14.59 22.32 23.15
C MET A 297 -13.10 21.99 22.90
N ALA A 298 -12.65 20.76 23.16
CA ALA A 298 -11.23 20.42 23.06
C ALA A 298 -10.61 20.71 21.68
N PRO A 299 -11.19 20.28 20.53
CA PRO A 299 -10.60 20.51 19.20
C PRO A 299 -10.72 21.96 18.73
N PHE A 300 -11.64 22.73 19.31
CA PHE A 300 -11.82 24.14 19.02
C PHE A 300 -10.71 24.99 19.66
N ARG A 301 -10.23 24.57 20.83
CA ARG A 301 -9.18 25.27 21.60
C ARG A 301 -7.78 24.80 21.23
N ASP A 302 -7.60 23.50 21.00
CA ASP A 302 -6.30 22.89 20.78
C ASP A 302 -6.18 22.30 19.36
N ARG A 303 -5.10 22.64 18.66
CA ARG A 303 -4.81 22.14 17.31
C ARG A 303 -4.23 20.74 17.32
N ASP A 304 -3.59 20.33 18.41
CA ASP A 304 -2.89 19.05 18.45
C ASP A 304 -3.91 17.90 18.43
N VAL A 305 -5.09 18.14 19.03
CA VAL A 305 -6.25 17.25 18.91
C VAL A 305 -6.69 17.08 17.45
N LEU A 306 -6.71 18.15 16.64
CA LEU A 306 -7.06 18.09 15.21
C LEU A 306 -6.03 17.29 14.40
N ILE A 307 -4.75 17.38 14.75
CA ILE A 307 -3.69 16.56 14.10
C ILE A 307 -3.95 15.08 14.38
N VAL A 308 -4.23 14.71 15.62
CA VAL A 308 -4.54 13.33 16.01
C VAL A 308 -5.77 12.79 15.25
N TYR A 309 -6.82 13.59 15.10
CA TYR A 309 -7.99 13.19 14.30
C TYR A 309 -7.66 12.90 12.84
N ASN A 310 -6.82 13.74 12.21
CA ASN A 310 -6.42 13.52 10.83
C ASN A 310 -5.60 12.24 10.67
N VAL A 311 -4.64 12.01 11.57
CA VAL A 311 -3.84 10.77 11.58
C VAL A 311 -4.74 9.55 11.76
N MET A 312 -5.69 9.61 12.71
CA MET A 312 -6.68 8.56 12.93
C MET A 312 -7.54 8.32 11.68
N LEU A 313 -7.97 9.37 10.97
CA LEU A 313 -8.77 9.24 9.76
C LEU A 313 -8.02 8.47 8.66
N PHE A 314 -6.76 8.81 8.38
CA PHE A 314 -5.94 8.07 7.43
C PHE A 314 -5.68 6.62 7.88
N ALA A 315 -5.47 6.39 9.18
CA ALA A 315 -5.31 5.05 9.73
C ALA A 315 -6.58 4.19 9.55
N ILE A 316 -7.76 4.77 9.77
CA ILE A 316 -9.05 4.09 9.53
C ILE A 316 -9.24 3.82 8.04
N MET A 317 -8.90 4.75 7.15
CA MET A 317 -8.97 4.52 5.71
C MET A 317 -8.08 3.35 5.27
N ALA A 318 -6.83 3.28 5.77
CA ALA A 318 -5.93 2.16 5.52
C ALA A 318 -6.46 0.83 6.10
N LEU A 319 -7.03 0.88 7.30
CA LEU A 319 -7.67 -0.27 7.95
C LEU A 319 -8.84 -0.82 7.12
N LEU A 320 -9.76 0.05 6.66
CA LEU A 320 -10.91 -0.35 5.86
C LEU A 320 -10.49 -0.90 4.49
N LEU A 321 -9.50 -0.27 3.86
CA LEU A 321 -8.90 -0.75 2.61
C LEU A 321 -8.28 -2.15 2.79
N GLY A 322 -7.48 -2.34 3.84
CA GLY A 322 -6.81 -3.61 4.13
C GLY A 322 -7.77 -4.74 4.53
N ALA A 323 -8.81 -4.42 5.31
CA ALA A 323 -9.81 -5.38 5.76
C ALA A 323 -10.69 -5.90 4.61
N THR A 324 -10.85 -5.10 3.54
CA THR A 324 -11.70 -5.42 2.38
C THR A 324 -11.16 -6.65 1.62
N PRO A 325 -12.00 -7.66 1.34
CA PRO A 325 -11.59 -8.88 0.63
C PRO A 325 -11.30 -8.63 -0.86
N LEU A 326 -10.46 -9.48 -1.46
CA LEU A 326 -10.17 -9.41 -2.90
C LEU A 326 -11.19 -10.23 -3.70
N ALA A 327 -11.60 -11.38 -3.17
CA ALA A 327 -12.57 -12.25 -3.81
C ALA A 327 -13.69 -12.67 -2.85
N ALA A 328 -14.88 -12.94 -3.40
CA ALA A 328 -16.03 -13.44 -2.64
C ALA A 328 -15.80 -14.86 -2.07
N GLY A 329 -14.79 -15.58 -2.54
CA GLY A 329 -14.40 -16.90 -2.00
C GLY A 329 -13.53 -16.84 -0.74
N ASP A 330 -13.04 -15.66 -0.33
CA ASP A 330 -12.05 -15.53 0.74
C ASP A 330 -12.59 -15.90 2.14
N LEU A 331 -13.92 -15.87 2.33
CA LEU A 331 -14.56 -16.02 3.65
C LEU A 331 -15.91 -16.75 3.55
N PRO A 332 -16.32 -17.52 4.59
CA PRO A 332 -17.67 -18.06 4.69
C PRO A 332 -18.76 -16.97 4.66
N PRO A 333 -19.96 -17.23 4.11
CA PRO A 333 -21.02 -16.22 3.93
C PRO A 333 -21.40 -15.47 5.21
N GLN A 334 -21.44 -16.15 6.36
CA GLN A 334 -21.75 -15.54 7.66
C GLN A 334 -20.69 -14.50 8.08
N ARG A 335 -19.40 -14.84 7.90
CA ARG A 335 -18.28 -13.93 8.23
C ARG A 335 -18.23 -12.73 7.28
N GLN A 336 -18.61 -12.90 6.02
CA GLN A 336 -18.72 -11.79 5.08
C GLN A 336 -19.77 -10.77 5.51
N ARG A 337 -20.94 -11.24 5.98
CA ARG A 337 -22.00 -10.35 6.48
C ARG A 337 -21.53 -9.54 7.69
N LEU A 338 -20.89 -10.19 8.65
CA LEU A 338 -20.35 -9.53 9.85
C LEU A 338 -19.27 -8.51 9.48
N LEU A 339 -18.34 -8.87 8.58
CA LEU A 339 -17.29 -7.98 8.10
C LEU A 339 -17.88 -6.74 7.41
N ARG A 340 -18.85 -6.93 6.51
CA ARG A 340 -19.55 -5.83 5.83
C ARG A 340 -20.21 -4.90 6.84
N GLN A 341 -20.93 -5.44 7.82
CA GLN A 341 -21.57 -4.64 8.87
C GLN A 341 -20.55 -3.85 9.69
N GLY A 342 -19.45 -4.50 10.08
CA GLY A 342 -18.35 -3.84 10.79
C GLY A 342 -17.73 -2.70 9.98
N ILE A 343 -17.43 -2.91 8.70
CA ILE A 343 -16.90 -1.87 7.79
C ILE A 343 -17.86 -0.67 7.73
N VAL A 344 -19.15 -0.92 7.53
CA VAL A 344 -20.15 0.16 7.45
C VAL A 344 -20.29 0.89 8.79
N ALA A 345 -20.29 0.18 9.92
CA ALA A 345 -20.37 0.79 11.25
C ALA A 345 -19.16 1.67 11.57
N VAL A 346 -17.94 1.16 11.31
CA VAL A 346 -16.70 1.94 11.47
C VAL A 346 -16.73 3.16 10.55
N ALA A 347 -17.10 3.01 9.27
CA ALA A 347 -17.22 4.13 8.35
C ALA A 347 -18.21 5.19 8.84
N ALA A 348 -19.39 4.78 9.33
CA ALA A 348 -20.41 5.70 9.83
C ALA A 348 -19.95 6.48 11.06
N LEU A 349 -19.37 5.80 12.06
CA LEU A 349 -18.82 6.47 13.24
C LEU A 349 -17.66 7.40 12.88
N THR A 350 -16.81 6.99 11.94
CA THR A 350 -15.70 7.82 11.45
C THR A 350 -16.22 9.09 10.79
N VAL A 351 -17.26 9.01 9.94
CA VAL A 351 -17.88 10.20 9.34
C VAL A 351 -18.39 11.16 10.42
N LEU A 352 -19.05 10.66 11.48
CA LEU A 352 -19.54 11.52 12.57
C LEU A 352 -18.38 12.25 13.26
N VAL A 353 -17.33 11.52 13.63
CA VAL A 353 -16.15 12.09 14.29
C VAL A 353 -15.41 13.07 13.36
N SER A 354 -15.30 12.75 12.07
CA SER A 354 -14.67 13.62 11.07
C SER A 354 -15.48 14.89 10.80
N LEU A 355 -16.82 14.82 10.78
CA LEU A 355 -17.66 16.02 10.66
C LEU A 355 -17.48 16.95 11.87
N TYR A 356 -17.38 16.38 13.06
CA TYR A 356 -17.07 17.13 14.27
C TYR A 356 -15.69 17.81 14.20
N ALA A 357 -14.63 17.08 13.85
CA ALA A 357 -13.28 17.65 13.68
C ALA A 357 -13.21 18.70 12.56
N LEU A 358 -13.90 18.46 11.44
CA LEU A 358 -14.00 19.40 10.33
C LEU A 358 -14.71 20.69 10.75
N SER A 359 -15.78 20.61 11.54
CA SER A 359 -16.49 21.77 12.06
C SER A 359 -15.57 22.68 12.90
N ALA A 360 -14.71 22.09 13.74
CA ALA A 360 -13.73 22.83 14.52
C ALA A 360 -12.66 23.48 13.63
N THR A 361 -12.19 22.80 12.59
CA THR A 361 -11.23 23.37 11.64
C THR A 361 -11.84 24.53 10.85
N ILE A 362 -13.10 24.40 10.40
CA ILE A 362 -13.85 25.46 9.71
C ILE A 362 -14.04 26.66 10.66
N TYR A 363 -14.49 26.43 11.90
CA TYR A 363 -14.67 27.50 12.89
C TYR A 363 -13.38 28.30 13.09
N ARG A 364 -12.25 27.61 13.26
CA ARG A 364 -10.94 28.26 13.40
C ARG A 364 -10.52 29.03 12.16
N THR A 365 -10.90 28.53 10.98
CA THR A 365 -10.63 29.16 9.68
C THR A 365 -11.44 30.43 9.49
N VAL A 366 -12.70 30.43 9.91
CA VAL A 366 -13.57 31.63 9.89
C VAL A 366 -13.02 32.71 10.82
N LEU A 367 -12.54 32.34 12.01
CA LEU A 367 -12.00 33.30 12.98
C LEU A 367 -10.59 33.81 12.67
N GLY A 368 -9.71 32.93 12.21
CA GLY A 368 -8.28 33.24 12.05
C GLY A 368 -7.79 33.29 10.61
N GLY A 369 -8.71 33.32 9.64
CA GLY A 369 -8.39 33.30 8.22
C GLY A 369 -8.00 31.92 7.67
N ILE A 370 -7.93 31.86 6.35
CA ILE A 370 -7.46 30.69 5.60
C ILE A 370 -5.93 30.66 5.63
N THR A 371 -5.36 29.55 6.06
CA THR A 371 -3.92 29.27 5.97
C THR A 371 -3.70 28.03 5.13
N ILE A 372 -2.47 27.85 4.62
CA ILE A 372 -2.09 26.66 3.83
C ILE A 372 -2.47 25.38 4.59
N ASN A 373 -2.02 25.24 5.84
CA ASN A 373 -2.30 24.08 6.68
C ASN A 373 -3.81 23.84 6.89
N ARG A 374 -4.59 24.89 7.13
CA ARG A 374 -6.05 24.76 7.34
C ARG A 374 -6.76 24.32 6.07
N LEU A 375 -6.41 24.91 4.92
CA LEU A 375 -6.98 24.53 3.63
C LEU A 375 -6.66 23.07 3.29
N THR A 376 -5.41 22.65 3.51
CA THR A 376 -4.96 21.26 3.36
C THR A 376 -5.79 20.30 4.22
N ILE A 377 -5.97 20.60 5.51
CA ILE A 377 -6.74 19.77 6.43
C ILE A 377 -8.22 19.72 6.03
N ILE A 378 -8.83 20.85 5.69
CA ILE A 378 -10.24 20.92 5.26
C ILE A 378 -10.46 20.05 4.01
N GLY A 379 -9.58 20.16 3.01
CA GLY A 379 -9.72 19.33 1.81
C GLY A 379 -9.51 17.85 2.07
N TRP A 380 -8.51 17.46 2.87
CA TRP A 380 -8.31 16.05 3.24
C TRP A 380 -9.49 15.46 4.00
N ASN A 381 -10.07 16.20 4.95
CA ASN A 381 -11.29 15.76 5.64
C ASN A 381 -12.46 15.65 4.67
N SER A 382 -12.63 16.62 3.77
CA SER A 382 -13.72 16.62 2.80
C SER A 382 -13.65 15.44 1.83
N VAL A 383 -12.46 15.14 1.31
CA VAL A 383 -12.20 13.96 0.46
C VAL A 383 -12.53 12.68 1.21
N ASN A 384 -12.04 12.52 2.43
CA ASN A 384 -12.26 11.33 3.24
C ASN A 384 -13.72 11.12 3.64
N ILE A 385 -14.37 12.18 4.12
CA ILE A 385 -15.81 12.14 4.46
C ILE A 385 -16.62 11.80 3.21
N GLY A 386 -16.30 12.38 2.06
CA GLY A 386 -16.96 12.08 0.79
C GLY A 386 -16.83 10.61 0.38
N ILE A 387 -15.62 10.05 0.49
CA ILE A 387 -15.37 8.62 0.19
C ILE A 387 -16.14 7.72 1.16
N LEU A 388 -16.09 8.01 2.47
CA LEU A 388 -16.78 7.21 3.48
C LEU A 388 -18.31 7.32 3.35
N ALA A 389 -18.85 8.51 3.09
CA ALA A 389 -20.27 8.70 2.84
C ALA A 389 -20.73 7.91 1.61
N TRP A 390 -19.94 7.96 0.52
CA TRP A 390 -20.23 7.18 -0.67
C TRP A 390 -20.07 5.67 -0.43
N LEU A 391 -19.12 5.25 0.40
CA LEU A 391 -18.97 3.86 0.86
C LEU A 391 -20.24 3.39 1.57
N ILE A 392 -20.72 4.14 2.57
CA ILE A 392 -21.93 3.80 3.32
C ILE A 392 -23.12 3.69 2.36
N TYR A 393 -23.32 4.71 1.52
CA TYR A 393 -24.41 4.72 0.53
C TYR A 393 -24.32 3.55 -0.46
N SER A 394 -23.14 3.29 -1.01
CA SER A 394 -22.93 2.22 -1.99
C SER A 394 -23.18 0.85 -1.37
N GLN A 395 -22.80 0.67 -0.10
CA GLN A 395 -23.03 -0.55 0.67
C GLN A 395 -24.49 -0.72 1.07
N LEU A 396 -25.21 0.33 1.45
CA LEU A 396 -26.64 0.21 1.77
C LEU A 396 -27.48 -0.21 0.55
N ARG A 397 -27.07 0.20 -0.65
CA ARG A 397 -27.72 -0.21 -1.92
C ARG A 397 -27.21 -1.53 -2.49
N ALA A 398 -26.17 -2.12 -1.91
CA ALA A 398 -25.57 -3.35 -2.43
C ALA A 398 -26.38 -4.60 -2.01
N GLY A 399 -26.70 -5.46 -2.98
CA GLY A 399 -27.12 -6.83 -2.70
C GLY A 399 -25.97 -7.69 -2.13
N PRO A 400 -26.26 -8.89 -1.59
CA PRO A 400 -25.27 -9.79 -1.01
C PRO A 400 -24.19 -10.27 -1.99
N GLU A 401 -24.44 -10.24 -3.30
CA GLU A 401 -23.46 -10.66 -4.32
C GLU A 401 -22.56 -9.52 -4.82
N GLY A 402 -23.00 -8.25 -4.68
CA GLY A 402 -22.32 -7.09 -5.29
C GLY A 402 -21.56 -6.19 -4.32
N TRP A 403 -21.59 -6.47 -3.02
CA TRP A 403 -21.08 -5.56 -1.98
C TRP A 403 -19.55 -5.37 -2.05
N ILE A 404 -18.80 -6.46 -2.31
CA ILE A 404 -17.34 -6.42 -2.44
C ILE A 404 -16.93 -5.54 -3.62
N ARG A 405 -17.51 -5.79 -4.80
CA ARG A 405 -17.21 -5.00 -6.00
C ARG A 405 -17.48 -3.52 -5.79
N ARG A 406 -18.59 -3.17 -5.11
CA ARG A 406 -18.91 -1.78 -4.77
C ARG A 406 -17.91 -1.17 -3.79
N LEU A 407 -17.45 -1.90 -2.78
CA LEU A 407 -16.37 -1.43 -1.90
C LEU A 407 -15.09 -1.15 -2.68
N GLN A 408 -14.68 -2.10 -3.54
CA GLN A 408 -13.48 -1.97 -4.36
C GLN A 408 -13.57 -0.74 -5.26
N THR A 409 -14.68 -0.57 -5.98
CA THR A 409 -14.94 0.64 -6.77
C THR A 409 -14.91 1.91 -5.92
N THR A 410 -15.42 1.88 -4.69
CA THR A 410 -15.39 3.06 -3.81
C THR A 410 -13.96 3.49 -3.48
N PHE A 411 -13.10 2.56 -3.06
CA PHE A 411 -11.70 2.87 -2.77
C PHE A 411 -10.92 3.25 -4.03
N SER A 412 -11.15 2.55 -5.15
CA SER A 412 -10.49 2.84 -6.43
C SER A 412 -10.77 4.26 -6.90
N ARG A 413 -12.03 4.69 -6.95
CA ARG A 413 -12.34 6.08 -7.34
C ARG A 413 -11.96 7.09 -6.26
N GLY A 414 -12.00 6.69 -4.98
CA GLY A 414 -11.52 7.52 -3.88
C GLY A 414 -10.04 7.85 -4.00
N ALA A 415 -9.21 6.92 -4.48
CA ALA A 415 -7.80 7.17 -4.75
C ALA A 415 -7.59 8.27 -5.80
N ILE A 416 -8.47 8.38 -6.81
CA ILE A 416 -8.41 9.46 -7.80
C ILE A 416 -8.61 10.83 -7.13
N ALA A 417 -9.53 10.92 -6.17
CA ALA A 417 -9.74 12.15 -5.39
C ALA A 417 -8.51 12.53 -4.54
N TYR A 418 -7.82 11.53 -3.98
CA TYR A 418 -6.55 11.73 -3.27
C TYR A 418 -5.47 12.31 -4.20
N VAL A 419 -5.33 11.75 -5.40
CA VAL A 419 -4.36 12.23 -6.41
C VAL A 419 -4.70 13.67 -6.83
N ALA A 420 -5.96 13.92 -7.15
CA ALA A 420 -6.41 15.25 -7.58
C ALA A 420 -6.14 16.30 -6.49
N TRP A 421 -6.42 15.98 -5.24
CA TRP A 421 -6.17 16.89 -4.13
C TRP A 421 -4.68 17.11 -3.87
N ALA A 422 -3.85 16.05 -3.89
CA ALA A 422 -2.40 16.21 -3.75
C ALA A 422 -1.79 17.05 -4.89
N LEU A 423 -2.25 16.86 -6.12
CA LEU A 423 -1.82 17.67 -7.26
C LEU A 423 -2.24 19.14 -7.12
N PHE A 424 -3.48 19.39 -6.69
CA PHE A 424 -3.96 20.74 -6.37
C PHE A 424 -3.07 21.41 -5.30
N LEU A 425 -2.73 20.67 -4.23
CA LEU A 425 -1.89 21.20 -3.16
C LEU A 425 -0.48 21.58 -3.63
N LEU A 426 0.11 20.78 -4.52
CA LEU A 426 1.47 21.03 -5.01
C LEU A 426 1.54 22.09 -6.11
N VAL A 427 0.47 22.27 -6.89
CA VAL A 427 0.48 23.18 -8.05
C VAL A 427 -0.24 24.51 -7.75
N ALA A 428 -1.41 24.46 -7.11
CA ALA A 428 -2.25 25.65 -6.94
C ALA A 428 -1.92 26.46 -5.69
N ILE A 429 -1.60 25.82 -4.55
CA ILE A 429 -1.29 26.51 -3.29
C ILE A 429 -0.20 27.58 -3.42
N PRO A 430 0.97 27.33 -4.04
CA PRO A 430 2.01 28.35 -4.14
C PRO A 430 1.61 29.52 -5.04
N LEU A 431 0.53 29.41 -5.81
CA LEU A 431 -0.04 30.48 -6.62
C LEU A 431 -1.13 31.27 -5.87
N LEU A 432 -1.90 30.58 -5.03
CA LEU A 432 -3.00 31.15 -4.25
C LEU A 432 -2.54 31.94 -3.02
N PHE A 433 -1.42 31.56 -2.42
CA PHE A 433 -0.88 32.17 -1.19
C PHE A 433 0.41 32.98 -1.45
N ARG A 434 0.49 33.62 -2.61
CA ARG A 434 1.59 34.55 -2.92
C ARG A 434 1.43 35.88 -2.21
#